data_AF-A0A7Y7PPM3-F1
#
_entry.id   AF-A0A7Y7PPM3-F1
#
_cell.length_a   1.000
_cell.length_b   1.000
_cell.length_c   1.000
_cell.angle_alpha   90.00
_cell.angle_beta   90.00
_cell.angle_gamma   90.00
#
_symmetry.space_group_name_H-M   'P 1'
#
loop_
_entity.id
_entity.type
_entity.pdbx_description
1 polymer ?
#
loop_
_entity_poly.entity_id
_entity_poly.type
_entity_poly.pdbx_seq_one_letter_code
_entity_poly.pdbx_strand_id
1 'polypeptide(L)'
;MMLFFPANQPYPQRPLPPAPYLTEEPREATTALEAAVRACPKTRLTGDHARPTPAHCQELAEALESGYLTHREAVWLEIWQYEFDANTMAAVLPPVQRMLRHRQLSGGAPRPQNGGWFWPEAAAPAPAANPTPTPVVAPPARRGRPRKTRPSHD
;
A
#
# COMPACT_ATOMS: atom_id res chain seq x y z
N MET A 1 -5.39 16.69 7.47
CA MET A 1 -5.90 16.84 6.08
C MET A 1 -7.07 15.88 5.93
N MET A 2 -8.24 16.31 5.43
CA MET A 2 -9.35 15.38 5.18
C MET A 2 -9.25 14.80 3.77
N LEU A 3 -9.19 13.47 3.64
CA LEU A 3 -9.23 12.80 2.35
C LEU A 3 -10.68 12.82 1.84
N PHE A 4 -10.96 13.73 0.91
CA PHE A 4 -12.25 13.79 0.23
C PHE A 4 -12.38 12.59 -0.72
N PHE A 5 -13.23 11.63 -0.37
CA PHE A 5 -13.59 10.55 -1.29
C PHE A 5 -14.67 11.03 -2.27
N PRO A 6 -14.46 10.85 -3.59
CA PRO A 6 -15.52 11.10 -4.55
C PRO A 6 -16.64 10.07 -4.33
N ALA A 7 -17.87 10.56 -4.18
CA ALA A 7 -19.08 9.77 -3.90
C ALA A 7 -19.39 8.65 -4.92
N ASN A 8 -18.70 8.64 -6.07
CA ASN A 8 -18.89 7.69 -7.16
C ASN A 8 -18.00 6.43 -7.07
N GLN A 9 -17.10 6.33 -6.08
CA GLN A 9 -16.36 5.08 -5.87
C GLN A 9 -17.17 4.12 -5.00
N PRO A 10 -17.22 2.82 -5.34
CA PRO A 10 -17.79 1.83 -4.44
C PRO A 10 -17.02 1.92 -3.12
N TYR A 11 -17.73 2.29 -2.05
CA TYR A 11 -17.16 2.33 -0.71
C TYR A 11 -16.39 1.05 -0.45
N PRO A 12 -15.13 1.13 0.01
CA PRO A 12 -14.37 -0.09 0.28
C PRO A 12 -15.18 -0.92 1.28
N GLN A 13 -15.45 -2.18 0.93
CA GLN A 13 -16.01 -3.10 1.91
C GLN A 13 -15.04 -3.16 3.11
N ARG A 14 -15.53 -3.55 4.29
CA ARG A 14 -14.72 -3.66 5.51
C ARG A 14 -13.34 -4.34 5.36
N PRO A 15 -13.07 -5.32 4.47
CA PRO A 15 -11.69 -5.71 4.20
C PRO A 15 -10.85 -4.50 3.77
N LEU A 16 -9.71 -4.31 4.42
CA LEU A 16 -8.63 -3.52 3.82
C LEU A 16 -8.42 -4.07 2.40
N PRO A 17 -8.35 -3.22 1.36
CA PRO A 17 -8.10 -3.70 0.02
C PRO A 17 -6.81 -4.54 0.03
N PRO A 18 -6.75 -5.70 -0.66
CA PRO A 18 -5.57 -6.55 -0.64
C PRO A 18 -4.36 -5.75 -1.12
N ALA A 19 -3.33 -5.66 -0.29
CA ALA A 19 -2.07 -5.01 -0.62
C ALA A 19 -1.00 -6.08 -0.65
N PRO A 20 -0.36 -6.34 -1.79
CA PRO A 20 0.92 -7.01 -1.75
C PRO A 20 1.92 -5.95 -1.23
N TYR A 21 2.56 -6.26 -0.11
CA TYR A 21 3.89 -5.78 0.32
C TYR A 21 4.01 -4.65 1.35
N LEU A 22 4.38 -5.06 2.56
CA LEU A 22 5.34 -4.36 3.42
C LEU A 22 6.46 -5.36 3.70
N THR A 23 7.71 -5.03 3.36
CA THR A 23 8.87 -5.87 3.68
C THR A 23 9.13 -5.77 5.19
N GLU A 24 8.64 -6.79 5.90
CA GLU A 24 8.88 -7.20 7.30
C GLU A 24 8.70 -6.14 8.41
N GLU A 25 8.01 -6.58 9.48
CA GLU A 25 7.40 -5.86 10.63
C GLU A 25 6.00 -5.21 10.45
N PRO A 26 5.68 -4.30 9.51
CA PRO A 26 4.36 -3.66 9.55
C PRO A 26 3.22 -4.57 9.06
N ARG A 27 3.51 -5.74 8.50
CA ARG A 27 2.48 -6.68 8.02
C ARG A 27 1.60 -7.25 9.13
N GLU A 28 2.18 -7.60 10.28
CA GLU A 28 1.41 -8.13 11.41
C GLU A 28 0.51 -7.06 12.02
N ALA A 29 1.03 -5.84 12.15
CA ALA A 29 0.26 -4.70 12.64
C ALA A 29 -0.89 -4.34 11.69
N THR A 30 -0.65 -4.31 10.36
CA THR A 30 -1.72 -4.10 9.37
C THR A 30 -2.75 -5.24 9.41
N THR A 31 -2.33 -6.49 9.62
CA THR A 31 -3.24 -7.64 9.73
C THR A 31 -4.10 -7.54 11.01
N ALA A 32 -3.50 -7.16 12.13
CA ALA A 32 -4.22 -6.95 13.39
C ALA A 32 -5.20 -5.77 13.28
N LEU A 33 -4.81 -4.70 12.61
CA LEU A 33 -5.67 -3.58 12.28
C LEU A 33 -6.88 -4.05 11.42
N GLU A 34 -6.63 -4.86 10.40
CA GLU A 34 -7.70 -5.44 9.58
C GLU A 34 -8.66 -6.30 10.41
N ALA A 35 -8.13 -7.15 11.29
CA ALA A 35 -8.92 -7.99 12.16
C ALA A 35 -9.80 -7.16 13.12
N ALA A 36 -9.24 -6.10 13.72
CA ALA A 36 -9.96 -5.22 14.64
C ALA A 36 -11.16 -4.54 13.97
N VAL A 37 -10.98 -3.99 12.76
CA VAL A 37 -12.10 -3.33 12.04
C VAL A 37 -13.08 -4.34 11.46
N ARG A 38 -12.64 -5.54 11.07
CA ARG A 38 -13.57 -6.62 10.68
C ARG A 38 -14.45 -7.06 11.85
N ALA A 39 -13.89 -7.07 13.07
CA ALA A 39 -14.60 -7.36 14.30
C ALA A 39 -15.52 -6.22 14.77
N CYS A 40 -15.35 -5.01 14.22
CA CYS A 40 -16.24 -3.88 14.47
C CYS A 40 -17.71 -4.33 14.28
N PRO A 41 -18.61 -4.07 15.23
CA PRO A 41 -20.02 -4.40 15.08
C PRO A 41 -20.59 -3.83 13.77
N LYS A 42 -21.44 -4.59 13.07
CA LYS A 42 -22.18 -4.09 11.90
C LYS A 42 -23.35 -3.22 12.34
N THR A 43 -23.10 -2.20 13.16
CA THR A 43 -24.19 -1.40 13.71
C THR A 43 -24.42 -0.12 12.92
N ARG A 44 -25.47 -0.19 12.11
CA ARG A 44 -26.19 0.95 11.53
C ARG A 44 -26.56 1.93 12.65
N LEU A 45 -25.79 3.01 12.89
CA LEU A 45 -26.21 4.29 13.49
C LEU A 45 -27.08 4.33 14.79
N THR A 46 -27.45 3.19 15.39
CA THR A 46 -28.59 3.04 16.33
C THR A 46 -28.37 1.96 17.41
N GLY A 47 -27.19 1.35 17.51
CA GLY A 47 -26.91 0.34 18.54
C GLY A 47 -26.44 0.93 19.86
N ASP A 48 -26.77 0.26 20.98
CA ASP A 48 -26.35 0.54 22.37
C ASP A 48 -24.84 0.30 22.61
N HIS A 49 -23.99 0.71 21.68
CA HIS A 49 -22.54 0.56 21.82
C HIS A 49 -21.95 1.80 22.47
N ALA A 50 -21.07 1.58 23.46
CA ALA A 50 -20.35 2.66 24.11
C ALA A 50 -19.53 3.42 23.06
N ARG A 51 -19.69 4.74 23.03
CA ARG A 51 -18.90 5.59 22.14
C ARG A 51 -17.43 5.59 22.55
N PRO A 52 -16.49 5.72 21.61
CA PRO A 52 -15.09 5.96 21.94
C PRO A 52 -14.91 7.15 22.88
N THR A 53 -13.89 7.09 23.72
CA THR A 53 -13.54 8.21 24.59
C THR A 53 -12.96 9.35 23.76
N PRO A 54 -13.08 10.62 24.22
CA PRO A 54 -12.44 11.75 23.55
C PRO A 54 -10.92 11.56 23.37
N ALA A 55 -10.26 10.94 24.35
CA ALA A 55 -8.83 10.63 24.28
C ALA A 55 -8.50 9.66 23.14
N HIS A 56 -9.28 8.60 22.95
CA HIS A 56 -9.07 7.69 21.83
C HIS A 56 -9.32 8.37 20.47
N CYS A 57 -10.34 9.22 20.37
CA CYS A 57 -10.60 9.99 19.15
C CYS A 57 -9.44 10.94 18.83
N GLN A 58 -8.89 11.61 19.85
CA GLN A 58 -7.73 12.49 19.67
C GLN A 58 -6.50 11.69 19.23
N GLU A 59 -6.23 10.55 19.85
CA GLU A 59 -5.09 9.70 19.51
C GLU A 59 -5.16 9.21 18.05
N LEU A 60 -6.35 8.81 17.59
CA LEU A 60 -6.56 8.44 16.19
C LEU A 60 -6.36 9.64 15.25
N ALA A 61 -6.83 10.83 15.62
CA ALA A 61 -6.63 12.04 14.84
C ALA A 61 -5.14 12.40 14.70
N GLU A 62 -4.38 12.33 15.80
CA GLU A 62 -2.93 12.54 15.79
C GLU A 62 -2.22 11.50 14.90
N ALA A 63 -2.66 10.23 14.95
CA ALA A 63 -2.15 9.19 14.08
C ALA A 63 -2.39 9.49 12.59
N LEU A 64 -3.59 9.94 12.23
CA LEU A 64 -3.96 10.34 10.86
C LEU A 64 -3.13 11.54 10.36
N GLU A 65 -2.83 12.49 11.25
CA GLU A 65 -2.04 13.69 10.91
C GLU A 65 -0.52 13.46 10.88
N SER A 66 -0.05 12.36 11.45
CA SER A 66 1.40 12.06 11.56
C SER A 66 2.12 11.94 10.21
N GLY A 67 1.39 11.60 9.14
CA GLY A 67 1.94 11.27 7.82
C GLY A 67 2.73 9.96 7.76
N TYR A 68 2.88 9.25 8.87
CA TYR A 68 3.56 7.95 8.93
C TYR A 68 2.63 6.78 8.65
N LEU A 69 1.34 7.02 8.42
CA LEU A 69 0.45 6.04 7.81
C LEU A 69 0.68 5.98 6.30
N THR A 70 0.50 4.81 5.68
CA THR A 70 0.39 4.80 4.22
C THR A 70 -0.92 5.46 3.81
N HIS A 71 -0.99 5.95 2.57
CA HIS A 71 -2.22 6.54 2.05
C HIS A 71 -3.42 5.59 2.22
N ARG A 72 -3.24 4.29 1.99
CA ARG A 72 -4.33 3.31 2.13
C ARG A 72 -4.80 3.13 3.57
N GLU A 73 -3.89 3.09 4.53
CA GLU A 73 -4.22 2.95 5.94
C GLU A 73 -4.96 4.19 6.45
N ALA A 74 -4.48 5.39 6.10
CA ALA A 74 -5.10 6.65 6.47
C ALA A 74 -6.51 6.78 5.87
N VAL A 75 -6.65 6.52 4.57
CA VAL A 75 -7.94 6.47 3.85
C VAL A 75 -8.94 5.60 4.60
N TRP A 76 -8.52 4.40 4.98
CA TRP A 76 -9.42 3.42 5.55
C TRP A 76 -9.82 3.78 6.97
N LEU A 77 -8.88 4.24 7.80
CA LEU A 77 -9.16 4.76 9.15
C LEU A 77 -10.09 5.98 9.10
N GLU A 78 -9.88 6.91 8.16
CA GLU A 78 -10.75 8.09 8.00
C GLU A 78 -12.20 7.72 7.63
N ILE A 79 -12.38 6.69 6.81
CA ILE A 79 -13.72 6.19 6.44
C ILE A 79 -14.41 5.54 7.64
N TRP A 80 -13.71 4.66 8.37
CA TRP A 80 -14.33 3.81 9.39
C TRP A 80 -14.31 4.38 10.80
N GLN A 81 -13.54 5.44 11.10
CA GLN A 81 -13.44 6.00 12.46
C GLN A 81 -14.78 6.38 13.08
N TYR A 82 -15.76 6.77 12.26
CA TYR A 82 -17.11 7.13 12.71
C TYR A 82 -17.99 5.92 13.01
N GLU A 83 -17.59 4.72 12.59
CA GLU A 83 -18.26 3.47 12.93
C GLU A 83 -17.68 2.78 14.17
N PHE A 84 -16.50 3.19 14.64
CA PHE A 84 -15.85 2.54 15.77
C PHE A 84 -16.60 2.81 17.07
N ASP A 85 -16.97 1.73 17.77
CA ASP A 85 -17.33 1.80 19.17
C ASP A 85 -16.08 1.82 20.06
N ALA A 86 -16.25 1.97 21.37
CA ALA A 86 -15.16 2.05 22.32
C ALA A 86 -14.22 0.83 22.24
N ASN A 87 -14.78 -0.37 22.08
CA ASN A 87 -14.02 -1.62 22.01
C ASN A 87 -13.21 -1.72 20.72
N THR A 88 -13.83 -1.39 19.59
CA THR A 88 -13.17 -1.37 18.29
C THR A 88 -12.05 -0.35 18.29
N MET A 89 -12.30 0.86 18.81
CA MET A 89 -11.27 1.89 18.90
C MET A 89 -10.08 1.43 19.77
N ALA A 90 -10.34 0.81 20.92
CA ALA A 90 -9.30 0.25 21.79
C ALA A 90 -8.50 -0.88 21.11
N ALA A 91 -9.11 -1.61 20.17
CA ALA A 91 -8.43 -2.65 19.39
C ALA A 91 -7.67 -2.09 18.16
N VAL A 92 -8.12 -0.97 17.59
CA VAL A 92 -7.53 -0.32 16.41
C VAL A 92 -6.29 0.50 16.76
N LEU A 93 -6.28 1.19 17.89
CA LEU A 93 -5.17 2.10 18.25
C LEU A 93 -3.82 1.39 18.43
N PRO A 94 -3.70 0.24 19.14
CA PRO A 94 -2.41 -0.43 19.34
C PRO A 94 -1.67 -0.82 18.03
N PRO A 95 -2.31 -1.44 17.02
CA PRO A 95 -1.62 -1.73 15.77
C PRO A 95 -1.25 -0.44 15.01
N VAL A 96 -2.09 0.59 15.04
CA VAL A 96 -1.78 1.90 14.45
C VAL A 96 -0.51 2.49 15.06
N GLN A 97 -0.45 2.59 16.38
CA GLN A 97 0.73 3.08 17.09
C GLN A 97 2.00 2.26 16.78
N ARG A 98 1.87 0.93 16.68
CA ARG A 98 3.00 0.06 16.33
C ARG A 98 3.55 0.38 14.95
N MET A 99 2.68 0.57 13.95
CA MET A 99 3.09 0.96 12.59
C MET A 99 3.80 2.32 12.58
N LEU A 100 3.24 3.31 13.28
CA LEU A 100 3.81 4.65 13.39
C LEU A 100 5.21 4.60 14.00
N ARG A 101 5.35 3.94 15.16
CA ARG A 101 6.62 3.82 15.87
C ARG A 101 7.68 3.12 15.03
N HIS A 102 7.33 2.02 14.38
CA HIS A 102 8.26 1.29 13.51
C HIS A 102 8.81 2.21 12.40
N ARG A 103 7.91 2.94 11.71
CA ARG A 103 8.28 3.82 10.58
C ARG A 103 9.07 5.05 11.03
N GLN A 104 8.76 5.61 12.19
CA GLN A 104 9.56 6.68 12.79
C GLN A 104 10.98 6.21 13.12
N LEU A 105 11.13 4.98 13.63
CA LEU A 105 12.43 4.40 13.97
C LEU A 105 13.24 3.94 12.75
N SER A 106 12.57 3.59 11.65
CA SER A 106 13.26 3.14 10.42
C SER A 106 13.98 4.28 9.67
N GLY A 107 13.89 5.53 10.14
CA GLY A 107 14.62 6.69 9.60
C GLY A 107 14.13 7.16 8.22
N GLY A 108 13.05 6.59 7.70
CA GLY A 108 12.39 7.08 6.49
C GLY A 108 11.51 8.28 6.81
N ALA A 109 11.15 9.03 5.77
CA ALA A 109 10.26 10.18 5.89
C ALA A 109 8.99 9.98 5.03
N PRO A 110 7.83 10.47 5.49
CA PRO A 110 6.65 10.62 4.65
C PRO A 110 6.95 11.38 3.36
N ARG A 111 6.25 11.03 2.28
CA ARG A 111 6.37 11.65 0.96
C ARG A 111 5.04 12.25 0.53
N PRO A 112 5.05 13.30 -0.31
CA PRO A 112 3.82 13.88 -0.80
C PRO A 112 3.12 12.90 -1.75
N GLN A 113 1.86 12.58 -1.49
CA GLN A 113 1.01 11.69 -2.28
C GLN A 113 -0.45 12.11 -2.13
N ASN A 114 -1.21 12.18 -3.23
CA ASN A 114 -2.65 12.52 -3.24
C ASN A 114 -3.02 13.79 -2.46
N GLY A 115 -2.15 14.80 -2.49
CA GLY A 115 -2.38 16.06 -1.81
C GLY A 115 -2.09 16.05 -0.31
N GLY A 116 -1.59 14.94 0.26
CA GLY A 116 -1.12 14.85 1.65
C GLY A 116 0.26 14.22 1.78
N TRP A 117 0.71 13.97 3.01
CA TRP A 117 1.99 13.34 3.31
C TRP A 117 1.75 11.94 3.85
N PHE A 118 2.33 10.93 3.22
CA PHE A 118 2.11 9.52 3.57
C PHE A 118 3.41 8.74 3.56
N TRP A 119 3.46 7.68 4.35
CA TRP A 119 4.55 6.73 4.30
C TRP A 119 4.57 6.04 2.93
N PRO A 120 5.74 5.97 2.26
CA PRO A 120 5.83 5.38 0.93
C PRO A 120 5.46 3.89 0.97
N GLU A 121 4.51 3.51 0.12
CA GLU A 121 4.21 2.11 -0.16
C GLU A 121 5.30 1.58 -1.11
N ALA A 122 6.27 0.85 -0.57
CA ALA A 122 7.20 0.11 -1.40
C ALA A 122 6.50 -1.16 -1.89
N ALA A 123 6.22 -1.23 -3.20
CA ALA A 123 5.94 -2.53 -3.80
C ALA A 123 7.13 -3.45 -3.48
N ALA A 124 6.89 -4.67 -2.98
CA ALA A 124 7.97 -5.62 -2.87
C ALA A 124 8.63 -5.72 -4.23
N PRO A 125 9.94 -6.00 -4.24
CA PRO A 125 10.62 -6.36 -5.48
C PRO A 125 9.72 -7.35 -6.22
N ALA A 126 9.29 -6.97 -7.42
CA ALA A 126 8.72 -7.92 -8.35
C ALA A 126 9.68 -9.11 -8.36
N PRO A 127 9.21 -10.37 -8.27
CA PRO A 127 10.09 -11.51 -8.44
C PRO A 127 10.87 -11.24 -9.71
N ALA A 128 12.20 -11.14 -9.57
CA ALA A 128 13.08 -10.74 -10.66
C ALA A 128 12.60 -11.51 -11.88
N ALA A 129 12.11 -10.79 -12.89
CA ALA A 129 11.77 -11.42 -14.14
C ALA A 129 13.09 -12.05 -14.58
N ASN A 130 13.18 -13.38 -14.42
CA ASN A 130 14.26 -14.15 -15.01
C ASN A 130 14.34 -13.62 -16.44
N PRO A 131 15.47 -13.03 -16.87
CA PRO A 131 15.55 -12.58 -18.24
C PRO A 131 15.38 -13.84 -19.08
N THR A 132 14.20 -14.00 -19.68
CA THR A 132 13.97 -15.00 -20.71
C THR A 132 15.10 -14.77 -21.71
N PRO A 133 15.99 -15.74 -21.95
CA PRO A 133 17.09 -15.53 -22.86
C PRO A 133 16.48 -15.19 -24.22
N THR A 134 16.67 -13.95 -24.65
CA THR A 134 16.29 -13.52 -25.99
C THR A 134 17.01 -14.44 -26.95
N PRO A 135 16.32 -15.19 -27.83
CA PRO A 135 17.01 -15.94 -28.85
C PRO A 135 17.76 -14.92 -29.70
N VAL A 136 19.09 -15.03 -29.72
CA VAL A 136 19.94 -14.28 -30.63
C VAL A 136 19.51 -14.67 -32.04
N VAL A 137 18.76 -13.80 -32.70
CA VAL A 137 18.48 -13.93 -34.12
C VAL A 137 19.81 -13.75 -34.83
N ALA A 138 20.40 -14.85 -35.28
CA ALA A 138 21.60 -14.84 -36.09
C ALA A 138 21.37 -13.95 -37.32
N PRO A 139 22.31 -13.05 -37.67
CA PRO A 139 22.16 -12.23 -38.87
C PRO A 139 22.08 -13.15 -40.09
N PRO A 140 21.25 -12.82 -41.10
CA PRO A 140 21.14 -13.65 -42.29
C PRO A 140 22.51 -13.75 -42.97
N ALA A 141 22.94 -14.99 -43.21
CA ALA A 141 24.17 -15.30 -43.92
C ALA A 141 24.18 -14.56 -45.27
N ARG A 142 25.15 -13.66 -45.43
CA ARG A 142 25.46 -12.96 -46.68
C ARG A 142 25.74 -14.01 -47.76
N ARG A 143 24.74 -14.30 -48.62
CA ARG A 143 24.95 -15.15 -49.80
C ARG A 143 26.01 -14.49 -50.67
N GLY A 144 27.15 -15.16 -50.81
CA GLY A 144 28.28 -14.71 -51.61
C GLY A 144 27.86 -14.47 -53.05
N ARG A 145 28.23 -13.31 -53.59
CA ARG A 145 28.29 -13.10 -55.04
C ARG A 145 29.48 -13.90 -55.58
N PRO A 146 29.34 -14.67 -56.68
CA PRO A 146 30.48 -15.31 -57.30
C PRO A 146 31.40 -14.24 -57.90
N ARG A 147 32.68 -14.32 -57.52
CA ARG A 147 33.77 -13.48 -57.99
C ARG A 147 34.08 -13.91 -59.43
N LYS A 148 33.85 -13.04 -60.43
CA LYS A 148 34.35 -13.26 -61.79
C LYS A 148 35.87 -13.17 -61.78
N THR A 149 36.53 -14.29 -62.04
CA THR A 149 37.97 -14.39 -62.31
C THR A 149 38.29 -13.71 -63.65
N ARG A 150 39.25 -12.79 -63.63
CA ARG A 150 39.87 -12.19 -64.82
C ARG A 150 41.01 -13.11 -65.27
N PRO A 151 41.13 -13.48 -66.55
CA PRO A 151 42.31 -14.18 -67.02
C PRO A 151 43.46 -13.17 -67.22
N SER A 152 44.63 -13.54 -66.70
CA SER A 152 45.93 -12.97 -67.07
C SER A 152 46.64 -13.93 -68.00
N HIS A 153 47.14 -13.43 -69.12
CA HIS A 153 48.34 -13.88 -69.85
C HIS A 153 48.63 -12.75 -70.86
N ASP A 154 49.71 -12.00 -70.68
CA ASP A 154 51.04 -12.18 -71.31
C ASP A 154 50.94 -12.06 -72.84
#